data_AF-A0A173TWH2-F1
#
_entry.id   AF-A0A173TWH2-F1
#
_cell.length_a   1.000
_cell.length_b   1.000
_cell.length_c   1.000
_cell.angle_alpha   90.00
_cell.angle_beta   90.00
_cell.angle_gamma   90.00
#
_symmetry.space_group_name_H-M   'P 1'
#
loop_
_entity.id
_entity.type
_entity.pdbx_description
1 polymer ?
#
loop_
_entity_poly.entity_id
_entity_poly.type
_entity_poly.pdbx_seq_one_letter_code
_entity_poly.pdbx_strand_id
1 'polypeptide(L)' 'MDVIKQIDYMIACLEMAKEEINYKKRYEMKIKMREDNDWNWYERNRTPSNTLIKENLRNVGRTGFKLAKDLEVGE' A
#
# COMPACT_ATOMS: atom_id res chain seq x y z
N MET A 1 7.27 -12.33 -17.63
CA MET A 1 8.02 -11.48 -16.67
C MET A 1 8.88 -12.43 -15.86
N ASP A 2 10.17 -12.16 -15.76
CA ASP A 2 11.11 -12.98 -14.99
C ASP A 2 10.65 -13.12 -13.52
N VAL A 3 10.96 -14.27 -12.89
CA VAL A 3 10.51 -14.61 -11.51
C VAL A 3 10.96 -13.54 -10.52
N ILE A 4 12.22 -13.07 -10.63
CA ILE A 4 12.75 -12.04 -9.75
C ILE A 4 11.98 -10.73 -9.92
N LYS A 5 11.68 -10.34 -11.16
CA LYS A 5 10.87 -9.13 -11.41
C LYS A 5 9.46 -9.20 -10.82
N GLN A 6 8.85 -10.39 -10.74
CA GLN A 6 7.55 -10.57 -10.10
C GLN A 6 7.65 -10.46 -8.58
N ILE A 7 8.75 -10.96 -8.00
CA ILE A 7 9.05 -10.79 -6.57
C ILE A 7 9.29 -9.30 -6.25
N ASP A 8 10.10 -8.61 -7.05
CA ASP A 8 10.35 -7.16 -6.89
C ASP A 8 9.05 -6.35 -6.95
N TYR A 9 8.16 -6.71 -7.88
CA TYR A 9 6.83 -6.09 -7.96
C TYR A 9 5.99 -6.32 -6.69
N MET A 10 6.01 -7.54 -6.13
CA MET A 10 5.31 -7.82 -4.88
C MET A 10 5.90 -7.04 -3.71
N ILE A 11 7.22 -6.91 -3.63
CA ILE A 11 7.91 -6.09 -2.62
C ILE A 11 7.45 -4.64 -2.72
N ALA A 12 7.46 -4.06 -3.93
CA ALA A 12 7.01 -2.69 -4.15
C ALA A 12 5.54 -2.48 -3.71
N CYS A 13 4.65 -3.44 -3.99
CA CYS A 13 3.27 -3.38 -3.51
C CYS A 13 3.19 -3.38 -1.97
N LEU A 14 3.98 -4.22 -1.30
CA LEU A 14 4.03 -4.27 0.17
C LEU A 14 4.58 -2.98 0.77
N GLU A 15 5.62 -2.40 0.17
CA GLU A 15 6.20 -1.12 0.58
C GLU A 15 5.17 0.00 0.48
N MET A 16 4.45 0.10 -0.64
CA MET A 16 3.39 1.08 -0.84
C MET A 16 2.27 0.93 0.20
N ALA A 17 1.81 -0.30 0.46
CA ALA A 17 0.80 -0.56 1.48
C ALA A 17 1.28 -0.18 2.89
N LYS A 18 2.53 -0.53 3.22
CA LYS A 18 3.15 -0.21 4.52
C LYS A 18 3.31 1.30 4.70
N GLU A 19 3.76 2.01 3.68
CA GLU A 19 3.91 3.46 3.71
C GLU A 19 2.56 4.13 3.95
N GLU A 20 1.52 3.71 3.23
CA GLU A 20 0.19 4.28 3.35
C GLU A 20 -0.43 4.03 4.74
N ILE A 21 -0.25 2.84 5.30
CA ILE A 21 -0.66 2.53 6.68
C ILE A 21 0.04 3.45 7.68
N ASN A 22 1.35 3.66 7.52
CA ASN A 22 2.11 4.54 8.39
C ASN A 22 1.69 6.00 8.23
N TYR A 23 1.43 6.44 7.00
CA TYR A 23 0.90 7.77 6.74
C TYR A 23 -0.48 7.95 7.41
N LYS A 24 -1.37 6.97 7.31
CA LYS A 24 -2.67 6.98 7.96
C LYS A 24 -2.56 7.17 9.49
N LYS A 25 -1.67 6.43 10.15
CA LYS A 25 -1.41 6.59 11.60
C LYS A 25 -0.95 8.01 11.94
N ARG A 26 -0.02 8.58 11.16
CA ARG A 26 0.45 9.96 11.35
C ARG A 26 -0.66 10.98 11.09
N TYR A 27 -1.48 10.77 10.07
CA TYR A 27 -2.61 11.62 9.72
C TYR A 27 -3.66 11.66 10.85
N GLU A 28 -4.01 10.49 11.41
CA GLU A 28 -4.94 10.40 12.55
C GLU A 28 -4.39 11.11 13.81
N MET A 29 -3.08 11.00 14.07
CA MET A 29 -2.43 11.75 15.15
C MET A 29 -2.49 13.27 14.91
N LYS A 30 -2.24 13.71 13.68
CA LYS A 30 -2.33 15.12 13.30
C LYS A 30 -3.75 15.68 13.41
N ILE A 31 -4.78 14.90 13.10
CA ILE A 31 -6.18 15.33 13.30
C ILE A 31 -6.45 15.59 14.79
N LYS A 32 -5.98 14.71 15.68
CA LYS A 32 -6.19 14.87 17.13
C LYS A 32 -5.48 16.09 17.71
N MET A 33 -4.41 16.55 17.06
CA MET A 33 -3.61 17.71 17.46
C MET A 33 -3.99 18.99 16.70
N ARG A 34 -5.00 18.93 15.83
CA ARG A 34 -5.42 20.06 14.99
C ARG A 34 -6.17 21.08 15.86
N GLU A 35 -5.85 22.36 15.66
CA GLU A 35 -6.64 23.47 16.21
C GLU A 35 -7.93 23.66 15.39
N ASP A 36 -9.06 23.94 16.06
CA ASP A 36 -10.39 23.99 15.44
C ASP A 36 -10.51 24.96 14.24
N ASN A 37 -9.62 25.96 14.15
CA ASN A 37 -9.63 27.00 13.11
C ASN A 37 -8.63 26.77 11.96
N ASP A 38 -7.92 25.63 11.90
CA ASP A 38 -6.99 25.33 10.80
C ASP A 38 -7.74 24.83 9.55
N TRP A 39 -8.45 25.70 8.85
CA TRP A 39 -9.22 25.38 7.65
C TRP A 39 -8.36 24.88 6.48
N ASN A 40 -7.08 25.30 6.44
CA ASN A 40 -6.12 24.89 5.39
C ASN A 40 -5.51 23.50 5.62
N TRP A 41 -5.87 22.84 6.72
CA TRP A 41 -5.30 21.55 7.10
C TRP A 41 -5.51 20.47 6.04
N TYR A 42 -6.70 20.42 5.42
CA TYR A 42 -7.04 19.44 4.38
C TYR A 42 -6.36 19.73 3.03
N GLU A 43 -5.98 20.98 2.75
CA GLU A 43 -5.21 21.33 1.56
C GLU A 43 -3.74 20.90 1.69
N ARG A 44 -3.20 20.94 2.92
CA ARG A 44 -1.81 20.59 3.22
C ARG A 44 -1.58 19.10 3.46
N ASN A 45 -2.64 18.33 3.74
CA ASN A 45 -2.55 16.92 4.07
C ASN A 45 -3.51 16.11 3.20
N ARG A 46 -2.97 15.25 2.32
CA ARG A 46 -3.79 14.31 1.57
C ARG A 46 -4.53 13.36 2.50
N THR A 47 -5.76 12.97 2.16
CA THR A 47 -6.47 11.93 2.91
C THR A 47 -5.82 10.56 2.67
N PRO A 48 -5.61 9.74 3.71
CA PRO A 48 -5.13 8.37 3.55
C PRO A 48 -6.11 7.50 2.76
N SER A 49 -5.59 6.64 1.89
CA SER A 49 -6.37 5.78 0.98
C SER A 49 -6.36 4.32 1.43
N ASN A 50 -7.46 3.89 2.03
CA ASN A 50 -7.68 2.46 2.32
C ASN A 50 -7.74 1.62 1.03
N THR A 51 -8.18 2.21 -0.08
CA THR A 51 -8.21 1.55 -1.39
C THR A 51 -6.81 1.23 -1.87
N LEU A 52 -5.86 2.18 -1.74
CA LEU A 52 -4.46 1.96 -2.12
C LEU A 52 -3.84 0.80 -1.33
N ILE A 53 -4.09 0.73 -0.01
CA ILE A 53 -3.63 -0.37 0.84
C ILE A 53 -4.20 -1.71 0.35
N LYS A 54 -5.53 -1.78 0.18
CA LYS A 54 -6.22 -3.02 -0.20
C LYS A 54 -5.81 -3.53 -1.57
N GLU A 55 -5.71 -2.66 -2.58
CA GLU A 55 -5.34 -3.08 -3.93
C GLU A 55 -3.90 -3.56 -4.01
N ASN A 56 -2.95 -2.89 -3.34
CA ASN A 56 -1.57 -3.37 -3.31
C ASN A 56 -1.44 -4.74 -2.64
N LEU A 57 -2.13 -4.96 -1.50
CA LEU A 57 -2.15 -6.28 -0.85
C LEU A 57 -2.80 -7.37 -1.74
N ARG A 58 -3.88 -7.03 -2.45
CA ARG A 58 -4.51 -7.95 -3.42
C ARG A 58 -3.58 -8.27 -4.58
N ASN A 59 -2.82 -7.30 -5.07
CA ASN A 59 -1.86 -7.52 -6.16
C ASN A 59 -0.75 -8.48 -5.75
N VAL A 60 -0.26 -8.39 -4.51
CA VAL A 60 0.66 -9.38 -3.94
C VAL A 60 0.03 -10.76 -3.93
N GLY A 61 -1.18 -10.90 -3.37
CA GLY A 61 -1.87 -12.19 -3.31
C GLY A 61 -2.10 -12.83 -4.69
N ARG A 62 -2.54 -12.03 -5.67
CA ARG A 62 -2.76 -12.47 -7.06
C ARG A 62 -1.45 -12.90 -7.74
N THR A 63 -0.40 -12.10 -7.59
CA THR A 63 0.90 -12.35 -8.23
C THR A 63 1.57 -13.57 -7.61
N GLY A 64 1.59 -13.67 -6.29
CA GLY A 64 2.18 -14.81 -5.57
C GLY A 64 1.47 -16.11 -5.90
N PHE A 65 0.13 -16.12 -5.93
CA PHE A 65 -0.65 -17.30 -6.31
C PHE A 65 -0.35 -17.74 -7.75
N LYS A 66 -0.32 -16.79 -8.69
CA LYS A 66 -0.02 -17.09 -10.09
C LYS A 66 1.41 -17.64 -10.24
N LEU A 67 2.39 -17.00 -9.62
CA LEU A 67 3.79 -17.38 -9.71
C LEU A 67 4.03 -18.80 -9.15
N ALA A 68 3.44 -19.12 -8.00
CA ALA A 68 3.54 -20.47 -7.43
C ALA A 68 3.01 -21.53 -8.40
N LYS A 69 1.83 -21.30 -8.98
CA LYS A 69 1.23 -22.20 -9.97
C LYS A 69 2.07 -22.33 -11.24
N ASP A 70 2.62 -21.22 -11.74
CA ASP A 70 3.46 -21.22 -12.95
C ASP A 70 4.76 -22.01 -12.73
N LEU A 71 5.29 -22.03 -11.50
CA LEU A 71 6.47 -22.83 -11.13
C LEU A 71 6.15 -24.32 -10.96
N GLU A 72 4.98 -24.67 -10.41
CA GLU A 72 4.52 -26.07 -10.31
C GLU A 72 4.33 -26.76 -11.67
N VAL A 73 3.91 -26.01 -12.70
CA VAL A 73 3.72 -26.55 -14.07
C VAL A 73 5.04 -26.68 -14.84
N GLY A 74 6.11 -26.05 -14.36
CA GLY A 74 7.45 -26.10 -14.95
C GLY A 74 8.33 -27.26 -14.46
N GLU A 75 7.87 -28.04 -13.46
CA GLU A 75 8.46 -29.31 -13.00
C GLU A 75 7.84 -30.52 -13.72
#